data_AF-A0AAJ5W8B6-F1
#
_entry.id   AF-A0AAJ5W8B6-F1
#
_cell.length_a   1.000
_cell.length_b   1.000
_cell.length_c   1.000
_cell.angle_alpha   90.00
_cell.angle_beta   90.00
_cell.angle_gamma   90.00
#
_symmetry.space_group_name_H-M   'P 1'
#
loop_
_entity.id
_entity.type
_entity.pdbx_description
1 polymer ?
#
loop_
_entity_poly.entity_id
_entity_poly.type
_entity_poly.pdbx_seq_one_letter_code
_entity_poly.pdbx_strand_id
1 'polypeptide(L)'
;MGNKGKLSTDNAELLLYIDGKLHFTVLGGIKLTGLDRLKVMLKIVKMDNKQNAYCHNLDLYNGTQTEQLIEKASEMLDITTSEKSQVISRLTTELENYRLTKLEEMKPKQPGFAKKWFRDKRPKN
;
A
#
# COMPACT_ATOMS: atom_id res chain seq x y z
N MET A 1 -6.39 -6.00 -21.76
CA MET A 1 -5.61 -5.39 -20.66
C MET A 1 -6.58 -5.15 -19.51
N GLY A 2 -6.55 -6.00 -18.48
CA GLY A 2 -7.46 -5.88 -17.34
C GLY A 2 -7.24 -4.57 -16.61
N ASN A 3 -8.32 -3.92 -16.19
CA ASN A 3 -8.31 -2.68 -15.45
C ASN A 3 -7.47 -2.89 -14.18
N LYS A 4 -6.29 -2.26 -14.08
CA LYS A 4 -5.45 -2.37 -12.87
C LYS A 4 -6.19 -1.68 -11.72
N GLY A 5 -6.32 -2.36 -10.58
CA GLY A 5 -6.87 -1.74 -9.39
C GLY A 5 -6.06 -0.51 -8.98
N LYS A 6 -6.71 0.45 -8.33
CA LYS A 6 -6.07 1.69 -7.87
C LYS A 6 -6.17 1.79 -6.35
N LEU A 7 -5.06 2.13 -5.70
CA LEU A 7 -5.02 2.44 -4.27
C LEU A 7 -5.46 3.90 -4.02
N SER A 8 -6.51 4.09 -3.23
CA SER A 8 -6.85 5.38 -2.63
C SER A 8 -6.07 5.55 -1.32
N THR A 9 -5.45 6.71 -1.19
CA THR A 9 -4.52 7.07 -0.12
C THR A 9 -4.98 8.33 0.61
N ASP A 10 -6.27 8.66 0.50
CA ASP A 10 -6.90 9.86 1.09
C ASP A 10 -6.80 9.85 2.63
N ASN A 11 -6.72 8.66 3.24
CA ASN A 11 -6.46 8.45 4.66
C ASN A 11 -5.32 7.44 4.84
N ALA A 12 -4.21 7.87 5.45
CA ALA A 12 -3.05 7.02 5.69
C ALA A 12 -3.32 5.82 6.61
N GLU A 13 -4.32 5.93 7.49
CA GLU A 13 -4.75 4.87 8.42
C GLU A 13 -5.79 3.92 7.79
N LEU A 14 -6.30 4.25 6.60
CA LEU A 14 -7.34 3.49 5.91
C LEU A 14 -7.12 3.53 4.40
N LEU A 15 -6.22 2.68 3.92
CA LEU A 15 -5.92 2.59 2.48
C LEU A 15 -6.93 1.66 1.80
N LEU A 16 -7.50 2.10 0.68
CA LEU A 16 -8.55 1.38 -0.03
C LEU A 16 -8.06 0.95 -1.41
N TYR A 17 -8.15 -0.33 -1.72
CA TYR A 17 -7.78 -0.86 -3.04
C TYR A 17 -8.94 -1.67 -3.61
N ILE A 18 -9.34 -1.34 -4.83
CA ILE A 18 -10.44 -2.00 -5.53
C ILE A 18 -9.90 -2.60 -6.82
N ASP A 19 -10.13 -3.89 -7.01
CA ASP A 19 -9.74 -4.64 -8.20
C ASP A 19 -10.87 -5.60 -8.57
N GLY A 20 -11.57 -5.28 -9.67
CA GLY A 20 -12.78 -6.00 -10.08
C GLY A 20 -13.85 -5.96 -8.99
N LYS A 21 -14.25 -7.14 -8.49
CA LYS A 21 -15.27 -7.29 -7.45
C LYS A 21 -14.69 -7.32 -6.03
N LEU A 22 -13.37 -7.27 -5.88
CA LEU A 22 -12.71 -7.40 -4.59
C LEU A 22 -12.33 -6.03 -4.05
N HIS A 23 -12.76 -5.77 -2.83
CA HIS A 23 -12.46 -4.56 -2.06
C HIS A 23 -11.52 -4.93 -0.93
N PHE A 24 -10.37 -4.28 -0.92
CA PHE A 24 -9.35 -4.43 0.10
C PHE A 24 -9.29 -3.14 0.92
N THR A 25 -9.22 -3.31 2.23
CA THR A 25 -8.96 -2.22 3.17
C THR A 25 -7.76 -2.60 4.01
N VAL A 26 -6.72 -1.77 3.95
CA VAL A 26 -5.60 -1.84 4.89
C VAL A 26 -5.94 -0.96 6.09
N LEU A 27 -6.16 -1.60 7.23
CA LEU A 27 -6.52 -0.95 8.49
C LEU A 27 -5.25 -0.60 9.27
N GLY A 28 -5.12 0.65 9.73
CA GLY A 28 -3.96 1.16 10.46
C GLY A 28 -2.74 1.46 9.59
N GLY A 29 -2.94 1.56 8.27
CA GLY A 29 -1.88 1.87 7.31
C GLY A 29 -0.77 0.81 7.22
N ILE A 30 0.39 1.24 6.72
CA ILE A 30 1.60 0.41 6.63
C ILE A 30 2.77 1.14 7.27
N LYS A 31 3.72 0.38 7.83
CA LYS A 31 5.00 0.96 8.25
C LYS A 31 5.77 1.45 7.02
N LEU A 32 6.35 2.65 7.12
CA LEU A 32 7.19 3.22 6.08
C LEU A 32 8.67 2.81 6.19
N THR A 33 9.10 2.44 7.39
CA THR A 33 10.46 1.96 7.69
C THR A 33 10.47 0.43 7.89
N GLY A 34 11.65 -0.18 7.88
CA GLY A 34 11.79 -1.65 7.96
C GLY A 34 11.32 -2.31 6.68
N LEU A 35 12.07 -2.09 5.60
CA LEU A 35 11.72 -2.52 4.23
C LEU A 35 11.76 -4.05 4.04
N ASP A 36 12.25 -4.80 5.02
CA ASP A 36 12.23 -6.26 5.05
C ASP A 36 10.82 -6.83 5.27
N ARG A 37 9.84 -5.99 5.66
CA ARG A 37 8.49 -6.42 6.02
C ARG A 37 7.40 -5.52 5.44
N LEU A 38 6.24 -6.12 5.17
CA LEU A 38 5.02 -5.41 4.80
C LEU A 38 3.86 -5.97 5.62
N LYS A 39 3.87 -5.66 6.92
CA LYS A 39 2.81 -6.07 7.85
C LYS A 39 1.58 -5.19 7.67
N VAL A 40 0.42 -5.83 7.53
CA VAL A 40 -0.87 -5.17 7.33
C VAL A 40 -1.98 -5.91 8.08
N MET A 41 -3.00 -5.16 8.53
CA MET A 41 -4.30 -5.73 8.83
C MET A 41 -5.19 -5.55 7.59
N LEU A 42 -5.42 -6.64 6.87
CA LEU A 42 -6.12 -6.63 5.61
C LEU A 42 -7.56 -7.13 5.79
N LYS A 43 -8.52 -6.29 5.42
CA LYS A 43 -9.93 -6.67 5.27
C LYS A 43 -10.26 -6.83 3.80
N ILE A 44 -10.87 -7.94 3.43
CA ILE A 44 -11.26 -8.29 2.07
C ILE A 44 -12.78 -8.49 2.03
N VAL A 45 -13.45 -7.83 1.08
CA VAL A 45 -14.90 -7.91 0.87
C VAL A 45 -15.18 -8.11 -0.62
N LYS A 46 -16.18 -8.92 -0.94
CA LYS A 46 -16.70 -9.05 -2.30
C LYS A 46 -17.85 -8.06 -2.51
N MET A 47 -17.82 -7.28 -3.57
CA MET A 47 -18.82 -6.22 -3.86
C MET A 47 -20.25 -6.73 -3.90
N ASP A 48 -20.47 -7.92 -4.47
CA ASP A 48 -21.79 -8.53 -4.63
C ASP A 48 -22.30 -9.18 -3.33
N ASN A 49 -21.43 -9.39 -2.34
CA ASN A 49 -21.79 -9.89 -1.02
C ASN A 49 -21.00 -9.17 0.07
N LYS A 50 -21.53 -8.03 0.53
CA LYS A 50 -20.92 -7.24 1.62
C LYS A 50 -21.07 -7.88 3.01
N GLN A 51 -21.84 -8.96 3.16
CA GLN A 51 -22.04 -9.62 4.45
C GLN A 51 -20.82 -10.47 4.83
N ASN A 52 -20.10 -11.02 3.84
CA ASN A 52 -18.90 -11.79 4.06
C ASN A 52 -17.66 -10.90 3.93
N ALA A 53 -17.00 -10.65 5.06
CA ALA A 53 -15.72 -9.98 5.12
C ALA A 53 -14.70 -10.93 5.75
N TYR A 54 -13.53 -11.05 5.12
CA TYR A 54 -12.40 -11.77 5.69
C TYR A 54 -11.36 -10.75 6.16
N CYS A 55 -11.00 -10.80 7.44
CA CYS A 55 -10.02 -9.89 8.03
C CYS A 55 -8.87 -10.68 8.63
N HIS A 56 -7.64 -10.34 8.26
CA HIS A 56 -6.45 -11.04 8.73
C HIS A 56 -5.25 -10.11 8.88
N ASN A 57 -4.43 -10.35 9.90
CA ASN A 57 -3.16 -9.66 10.09
C ASN A 57 -2.03 -10.55 9.58
N LEU A 58 -1.22 -10.04 8.65
CA LEU A 58 -0.14 -10.80 8.03
C LEU A 58 1.01 -9.90 7.56
N ASP A 59 2.12 -10.54 7.23
CA ASP A 59 3.22 -9.94 6.47
C ASP A 59 3.10 -10.34 4.99
N LEU A 60 2.82 -9.39 4.10
CA LEU A 60 2.64 -9.66 2.67
C LEU A 60 3.93 -10.14 1.97
N TYR A 61 5.09 -9.96 2.59
CA TYR A 61 6.36 -10.50 2.09
C TYR A 61 6.63 -11.93 2.57
N ASN A 62 5.84 -12.43 3.52
CA ASN A 62 5.94 -13.81 3.97
C ASN A 62 5.08 -14.72 3.08
N GLY A 63 5.73 -15.51 2.21
CA GLY A 63 5.04 -16.39 1.26
C GLY A 63 4.03 -17.35 1.92
N THR A 64 4.39 -17.96 3.06
CA THR A 64 3.50 -18.86 3.80
C THR A 64 2.25 -18.16 4.32
N GLN A 65 2.38 -16.96 4.89
CA GLN A 65 1.22 -16.20 5.38
C GLN A 65 0.33 -15.72 4.23
N THR A 66 0.95 -15.30 3.12
CA THR A 66 0.22 -14.87 1.91
C THR A 66 -0.56 -16.03 1.28
N GLU A 67 0.01 -17.23 1.22
CA GLU A 67 -0.67 -18.43 0.75
C GLU A 67 -1.88 -18.79 1.64
N GLN A 68 -1.69 -18.81 2.96
CA GLN A 68 -2.77 -19.05 3.92
C GLN A 68 -3.89 -18.00 3.81
N LEU A 69 -3.55 -16.73 3.59
CA LEU A 69 -4.52 -15.67 3.34
C LEU A 69 -5.32 -15.98 2.07
N ILE A 70 -4.65 -16.32 0.97
CA ILE A 70 -5.29 -16.60 -0.32
C ILE A 70 -6.25 -17.78 -0.21
N GLU A 71 -5.83 -18.89 0.39
CA GLU A 71 -6.67 -20.08 0.59
C GLU A 71 -7.91 -19.75 1.43
N LYS A 72 -7.73 -19.21 2.64
CA LYS A 72 -8.85 -18.91 3.54
C LYS A 72 -9.79 -17.86 2.97
N ALA A 73 -9.24 -16.82 2.33
CA ALA A 73 -10.08 -15.84 1.66
C ALA A 73 -10.84 -16.49 0.49
N SER A 74 -10.24 -17.42 -0.26
CA SER A 74 -10.87 -18.19 -1.36
C SER A 74 -12.12 -18.90 -0.92
N GLU A 75 -12.00 -19.65 0.17
CA GLU A 75 -13.10 -20.37 0.81
C GLU A 75 -14.19 -19.42 1.32
N MET A 76 -13.83 -18.38 2.07
CA MET A 76 -14.81 -17.49 2.71
C MET A 76 -15.59 -16.58 1.75
N LEU A 77 -15.04 -16.30 0.58
CA LEU A 77 -15.61 -15.33 -0.38
C LEU A 77 -16.07 -15.97 -1.70
N ASP A 78 -15.95 -17.30 -1.84
CA ASP A 78 -16.30 -18.05 -3.06
C ASP A 78 -15.65 -17.45 -4.33
N ILE A 79 -14.32 -17.31 -4.33
CA ILE A 79 -13.54 -16.83 -5.49
C ILE A 79 -12.29 -17.68 -5.62
N THR A 80 -11.87 -17.92 -6.86
CA THR A 80 -10.69 -18.73 -7.19
C THR A 80 -9.38 -18.18 -6.60
N THR A 81 -8.46 -19.09 -6.27
CA THR A 81 -7.15 -18.78 -5.72
C THR A 81 -6.24 -18.04 -6.71
N SER A 82 -6.31 -18.38 -8.01
CA SER A 82 -5.53 -17.74 -9.07
C SER A 82 -5.85 -16.24 -9.21
N GLU A 83 -7.14 -15.90 -9.21
CA GLU A 83 -7.58 -14.50 -9.25
C GLU A 83 -7.08 -13.73 -8.02
N LYS A 84 -7.18 -14.33 -6.83
CA LYS A 84 -6.71 -13.70 -5.58
C LYS A 84 -5.20 -13.52 -5.52
N SER A 85 -4.43 -14.50 -5.94
CA SER A 85 -2.96 -14.41 -5.96
C SER A 85 -2.50 -13.23 -6.80
N GLN A 86 -3.07 -13.06 -8.00
CA GLN A 86 -2.77 -11.93 -8.87
C GLN A 86 -3.15 -10.58 -8.26
N VAL A 87 -4.32 -10.50 -7.61
CA VAL A 87 -4.81 -9.26 -6.99
C VAL A 87 -3.98 -8.88 -5.76
N ILE A 88 -3.61 -9.85 -4.92
CA ILE A 88 -2.73 -9.63 -3.76
C ILE A 88 -1.34 -9.14 -4.23
N SER A 89 -0.78 -9.74 -5.28
CA SER A 89 0.49 -9.26 -5.85
C SER A 89 0.40 -7.80 -6.32
N ARG A 90 -0.69 -7.41 -7.00
CA ARG A 90 -0.90 -6.00 -7.41
C ARG A 90 -1.09 -5.06 -6.23
N LEU A 91 -1.87 -5.46 -5.22
CA LEU A 91 -2.02 -4.70 -3.98
C LEU A 91 -0.66 -4.46 -3.31
N THR A 92 0.18 -5.49 -3.20
CA THR A 92 1.53 -5.37 -2.64
C THR A 92 2.35 -4.31 -3.38
N THR A 93 2.34 -4.33 -4.72
CA THR A 93 3.03 -3.31 -5.53
C THR A 93 2.49 -1.89 -5.29
N GLU A 94 1.18 -1.72 -5.17
CA GLU A 94 0.61 -0.40 -4.88
C GLU A 94 0.98 0.11 -3.48
N LEU A 95 1.05 -0.78 -2.48
CA LEU A 95 1.50 -0.43 -1.13
C LEU A 95 2.98 -0.06 -1.09
N GLU A 96 3.81 -0.72 -1.89
CA GLU A 96 5.23 -0.37 -2.08
C GLU A 96 5.38 1.01 -2.70
N ASN A 97 4.62 1.29 -3.77
CA ASN A 97 4.61 2.61 -4.41
C ASN A 97 4.18 3.69 -3.43
N TYR A 98 3.11 3.45 -2.67
CA TYR A 98 2.66 4.35 -1.60
C TYR A 98 3.76 4.60 -0.57
N ARG A 99 4.45 3.55 -0.11
CA ARG A 99 5.57 3.65 0.83
C ARG A 99 6.69 4.52 0.27
N LEU A 100 7.09 4.29 -0.98
CA LEU A 100 8.13 5.06 -1.66
C LEU A 100 7.76 6.54 -1.76
N THR A 101 6.55 6.85 -2.23
CA THR A 101 6.06 8.23 -2.31
C THR A 101 6.09 8.92 -0.94
N LYS A 102 5.65 8.25 0.13
CA LYS A 102 5.66 8.82 1.48
C LYS A 102 7.07 9.05 2.01
N LEU A 103 8.01 8.15 1.73
CA LEU A 103 9.41 8.34 2.08
C LEU A 103 10.04 9.52 1.34
N GLU A 104 9.67 9.75 0.07
CA GLU A 104 10.12 10.91 -0.71
C GLU A 104 9.56 12.22 -0.16
N GLU A 105 8.27 12.26 0.21
CA GLU A 105 7.64 13.42 0.84
C GLU A 105 8.31 13.81 2.17
N MET A 106 8.86 12.82 2.89
CA MET A 106 9.58 13.03 4.15
C MET A 106 11.03 13.50 3.97
N LYS A 107 11.61 13.42 2.75
CA LYS A 107 12.98 13.92 2.52
C LYS A 107 12.99 15.43 2.80
N PRO A 108 13.94 15.94 3.61
CA PRO A 108 14.04 17.37 3.85
C PRO A 108 14.23 18.08 2.50
N LYS A 109 13.30 18.96 2.15
CA LYS A 109 13.48 19.89 1.02
C LYS A 109 14.74 20.68 1.33
N GLN A 110 15.84 20.43 0.62
CA GLN A 110 17.10 21.09 0.89
C GLN A 110 16.85 22.61 0.93
N PRO A 111 17.04 23.28 2.09
CA PRO A 111 16.94 24.72 2.13
C PRO A 111 18.03 25.24 1.21
N GLY A 112 17.66 26.05 0.22
CA GLY A 112 18.58 26.55 -0.80
C GLY A 112 19.83 27.19 -0.18
N PHE A 113 20.91 26.41 -0.10
CA PHE A 113 22.26 26.87 0.24
C PHE A 113 22.74 27.99 -0.70
N ALA A 114 22.07 28.14 -1.86
CA ALA A 114 22.36 29.11 -2.89
C ALA A 114 21.92 30.56 -2.60
N LYS A 115 21.22 30.90 -1.50
CA LYS A 115 20.85 32.31 -1.24
C LYS A 115 21.75 33.02 -0.23
N LYS A 116 22.43 32.29 0.66
CA LYS A 116 23.27 32.91 1.71
C LYS A 116 24.68 33.27 1.21
N TRP A 117 25.27 32.43 0.36
CA TRP A 117 26.61 32.66 -0.21
C TRP A 117 26.73 33.88 -1.12
N PHE A 118 25.65 34.27 -1.81
CA PHE A 118 25.67 35.41 -2.73
C PHE A 118 25.37 36.76 -2.05
N ARG A 119 24.97 36.77 -0.77
CA ARG A 119 24.69 38.02 -0.03
C ARG A 119 25.94 38.62 0.60
N ASP A 120 26.93 37.79 0.95
CA ASP A 120 28.15 38.22 1.66
C ASP A 120 29.35 38.54 0.74
N LYS A 121 29.22 38.36 -0.58
CA LYS A 121 30.31 38.62 -1.56
C LYS A 121 30.10 39.84 -2.48
N ARG A 122 29.31 40.84 -2.08
CA ARG A 122 29.34 42.12 -2.82
C ARG A 122 30.58 42.92 -2.39
N PRO A 123 31.53 43.23 -3.29
CA PRO A 123 32.56 44.19 -2.99
C PRO A 123 31.90 45.56 -2.75
N LYS A 124 32.31 46.23 -1.67
CA LYS A 124 31.93 47.61 -1.40
C LYS A 124 32.67 48.49 -2.41
N ASN A 125 31.92 49.09 -3.34
CA ASN A 125 32.37 50.26 -4.10
C ASN A 125 32.05 51.52 -3.31
#